data_AF-A0A524AYI5-F1
#
_entry.id   AF-A0A524AYI5-F1
#
_cell.length_a   1.000
_cell.length_b   1.000
_cell.length_c   1.000
_cell.angle_alpha   90.00
_cell.angle_beta   90.00
_cell.angle_gamma   90.00
#
_symmetry.space_group_name_H-M   'P 1'
#
loop_
_entity.id
_entity.type
_entity.pdbx_description
1 polymer ?
#
loop_
_entity_poly.entity_id
_entity_poly.type
_entity_poly.pdbx_seq_one_letter_code
_entity_poly.pdbx_strand_id
1 'polypeptide(L)' 'MKTKALLVALMLAGCALQPSWRWEKVGAGEAEYQRDEKFCKLQAYSGADGMVTGAQVRQMHACLEERGWRKIAR' A
#
# COMPACT_ATOMS: atom_id res chain seq x y z
N MET A 1 -38.93 2.46 -11.29
CA MET A 1 -38.35 1.71 -10.15
C MET A 1 -37.09 0.90 -10.49
N LYS A 2 -36.69 0.72 -11.76
CA LYS A 2 -35.56 -0.16 -12.14
C LYS A 2 -34.18 0.54 -12.16
N THR A 3 -34.15 1.85 -12.36
CA THR A 3 -32.92 2.64 -12.53
C THR A 3 -32.20 2.96 -11.21
N LYS A 4 -32.93 3.09 -10.09
CA LYS A 4 -32.32 3.40 -8.79
C LYS A 4 -31.54 2.21 -8.19
N ALA A 5 -31.98 0.98 -8.45
CA ALA A 5 -31.33 -0.23 -7.97
C ALA A 5 -29.95 -0.46 -8.64
N LEU A 6 -29.81 -0.06 -9.91
CA LEU A 6 -28.56 -0.25 -10.65
C LEU A 6 -27.41 0.64 -10.11
N LEU A 7 -27.73 1.86 -9.69
CA LEU A 7 -26.76 2.82 -9.14
C LEU A 7 -26.21 2.38 -7.78
N VAL A 8 -27.02 1.71 -6.95
CA VAL A 8 -26.59 1.18 -5.64
C VAL A 8 -25.66 -0.02 -5.82
N ALA A 9 -25.91 -0.89 -6.81
CA ALA A 9 -25.05 -2.04 -7.09
C ALA A 9 -23.64 -1.64 -7.58
N LEU A 10 -23.53 -0.56 -8.35
CA LEU A 10 -22.24 -0.03 -8.82
C LEU A 10 -21.38 0.54 -7.69
N MET A 11 -21.98 1.10 -6.64
CA MET A 11 -21.26 1.65 -5.49
C MET A 11 -20.68 0.55 -4.59
N LEU A 12 -21.33 -0.63 -4.50
CA LEU A 12 -20.84 -1.77 -3.72
C LEU A 12 -19.65 -2.50 -4.38
N ALA A 13 -19.51 -2.40 -5.71
CA ALA A 13 -18.39 -2.99 -6.44
C ALA A 13 -17.07 -2.19 -6.29
N GLY A 14 -17.13 -0.94 -5.80
CA GLY A 14 -15.97 -0.07 -5.62
C GLY A 14 -14.93 -0.57 -4.62
N CYS A 15 -15.33 -1.44 -3.67
CA CYS A 15 -14.41 -2.03 -2.69
C CYS A 15 -13.66 -3.27 -3.20
N ALA A 16 -14.05 -3.83 -4.36
CA ALA A 16 -13.37 -4.98 -4.96
C ALA A 16 -12.14 -4.59 -5.80
N LEU A 17 -12.00 -3.31 -6.16
CA LEU A 17 -10.89 -2.77 -6.96
C LEU A 17 -9.70 -2.26 -6.12
N GLN A 18 -9.66 -2.55 -4.82
CA GLN A 18 -8.48 -2.24 -4.02
C GLN A 18 -7.31 -3.12 -4.46
N PRO A 19 -6.06 -2.59 -4.42
CA PRO A 19 -4.87 -3.35 -4.75
C PRO A 19 -4.92 -4.72 -4.07
N SER A 20 -4.74 -5.79 -4.84
CA SER A 20 -4.86 -7.17 -4.39
C SER A 20 -3.67 -7.60 -3.53
N TRP A 21 -2.99 -6.67 -2.84
CA TRP A 21 -1.87 -6.99 -1.98
C TRP A 21 -1.78 -6.03 -0.79
N ARG A 22 -1.30 -6.54 0.34
CA ARG A 22 -1.07 -5.78 1.57
C ARG A 22 0.26 -6.16 2.19
N TRP A 23 0.79 -5.29 3.05
CA TRP A 23 1.94 -5.60 3.88
C TRP A 23 1.50 -6.25 5.19
N GLU A 24 2.16 -7.34 5.57
CA GLU A 24 1.97 -7.98 6.87
C GLU A 24 3.30 -8.23 7.57
N LYS A 25 3.30 -8.09 8.89
CA LYS A 25 4.40 -8.47 9.77
C LYS A 25 3.80 -9.05 11.05
N VAL A 26 4.31 -10.21 11.48
CA VAL A 26 3.77 -10.94 12.64
C VAL A 26 3.87 -10.05 13.89
N GLY A 27 2.74 -9.84 14.56
CA GLY A 27 2.67 -9.02 15.77
C GLY A 27 2.69 -7.50 15.54
N ALA A 28 2.79 -7.04 14.29
CA ALA A 28 2.76 -5.62 13.95
C ALA A 28 1.35 -5.18 13.53
N GLY A 29 0.94 -4.01 14.00
CA GLY A 29 -0.29 -3.36 13.60
C GLY A 29 -0.05 -2.21 12.61
N GLU A 30 -1.15 -1.57 12.19
CA GLU A 30 -1.13 -0.45 11.25
C GLU A 30 -0.23 0.70 11.72
N ALA A 31 -0.23 1.03 13.02
CA ALA A 31 0.61 2.09 13.55
C ALA A 31 2.12 1.81 13.38
N GLU A 32 2.52 0.54 13.44
CA GLU A 32 3.90 0.15 13.14
C GLU A 32 4.17 0.24 11.65
N TYR A 33 3.27 -0.28 10.81
CA TYR A 33 3.36 -0.14 9.36
C TYR A 33 3.59 1.31 8.94
N GLN A 34 2.81 2.25 9.48
CA GLN A 34 2.92 3.68 9.12
C GLN A 34 4.27 4.30 9.52
N ARG A 35 4.81 3.96 10.70
CA ARG A 35 6.14 4.44 11.13
C ARG A 35 7.23 3.89 10.22
N ASP A 36 7.13 2.61 9.94
CA ASP A 36 8.04 1.80 9.16
C ASP A 36 8.08 2.25 7.70
N GLU A 37 6.91 2.45 7.11
CA GLU A 37 6.73 2.98 5.77
C GLU A 37 7.29 4.40 5.66
N LYS A 38 7.01 5.29 6.62
CA LYS A 38 7.58 6.64 6.63
C LYS A 38 9.10 6.63 6.67
N PHE A 39 9.68 5.80 7.53
CA PHE A 39 11.13 5.64 7.63
C PHE A 39 11.74 5.13 6.32
N CYS A 40 11.17 4.08 5.73
CA CYS A 40 11.66 3.51 4.48
C CYS A 40 11.49 4.46 3.28
N LYS A 41 10.41 5.24 3.23
CA LYS A 41 10.24 6.30 2.23
C LYS A 41 11.30 7.39 2.38
N LEU A 42 11.59 7.85 3.59
CA LEU A 42 12.62 8.86 3.82
C LEU A 42 14.00 8.39 3.35
N GLN A 43 14.34 7.12 3.56
CA GLN A 43 15.61 6.57 3.06
C GLN A 43 15.61 6.42 1.54
N ALA A 44 14.60 5.72 0.99
CA ALA A 44 14.56 5.38 -0.42
C ALA A 44 14.35 6.60 -1.33
N TYR A 45 13.68 7.64 -0.83
CA TYR A 45 13.35 8.85 -1.58
C TYR A 45 14.31 10.01 -1.26
N SER A 46 15.36 9.75 -0.46
CA SER A 46 16.43 10.73 -0.25
C SER A 46 17.07 11.08 -1.61
N GLY A 47 17.04 12.35 -1.98
CA GLY A 47 17.53 12.82 -3.28
C GLY A 47 16.55 12.71 -4.46
N ALA A 48 15.26 12.44 -4.21
CA ALA A 48 14.24 12.63 -5.25
C ALA A 48 13.98 14.14 -5.47
N ASP A 49 14.16 14.63 -6.70
CA ASP A 49 13.81 16.00 -7.12
C ASP A 49 12.29 16.17 -7.32
N GLY A 50 11.51 15.73 -6.34
CA GLY A 50 10.04 15.75 -6.36
C GLY A 50 9.38 14.58 -7.11
N MET A 51 10.14 13.81 -7.90
CA MET A 51 9.62 12.65 -8.64
C MET A 51 10.17 11.33 -8.07
N VAL A 52 9.26 10.48 -7.59
CA VAL A 52 9.60 9.12 -7.13
C VAL A 52 9.64 8.17 -8.33
N THR A 53 10.78 7.52 -8.52
CA THR A 53 10.98 6.53 -9.59
C THR A 53 10.58 5.11 -9.15
N GLY A 54 10.32 4.24 -10.11
CA GLY A 54 10.10 2.82 -9.82
C GLY A 54 11.29 2.13 -9.13
N ALA A 55 12.52 2.61 -9.35
CA ALA A 55 13.71 2.11 -8.65
C ALA A 55 13.66 2.45 -7.15
N GLN A 56 13.30 3.69 -6.82
CA GLN A 56 13.14 4.13 -5.45
C GLN A 56 11.97 3.42 -4.74
N VAL A 57 10.86 3.16 -5.44
CA VAL A 57 9.78 2.33 -4.89
C VAL A 57 10.26 0.91 -4.56
N ARG A 58 11.10 0.31 -5.40
CA ARG A 58 11.70 -1.00 -5.10
C ARG A 58 12.62 -0.96 -3.88
N GLN A 59 13.41 0.11 -3.73
CA GLN A 59 14.25 0.30 -2.53
C GLN A 59 13.39 0.47 -1.28
N MET A 60 12.29 1.22 -1.34
CA MET A 60 11.35 1.36 -0.23
C MET A 60 10.76 0.00 0.16
N HIS A 61 10.36 -0.82 -0.82
CA HIS A 61 9.86 -2.16 -0.56
C HIS A 61 10.92 -3.08 0.07
N ALA A 62 12.17 -3.03 -0.40
CA ALA A 62 13.27 -3.80 0.18
C ALA A 62 13.52 -3.43 1.66
N CYS A 63 13.51 -2.14 1.98
CA CYS A 63 13.61 -1.67 3.37
C CYS A 63 12.47 -2.19 4.27
N LEU A 64 11.25 -2.29 3.76
CA LEU A 64 10.14 -2.90 4.51
C LEU A 64 10.37 -4.40 4.72
N GLU A 65 10.83 -5.12 3.68
CA GLU A 65 11.14 -6.56 3.75
C GLU A 65 12.24 -6.87 4.76
N GLU A 66 13.31 -6.07 4.79
CA GLU A 66 14.39 -6.16 5.79
C GLU A 66 13.88 -5.96 7.22
N ARG A 67 12.79 -5.20 7.38
CA ARG A 67 12.18 -4.90 8.68
C ARG A 67 11.07 -5.91 9.05
N GLY A 68 10.97 -7.00 8.28
CA GLY A 68 10.12 -8.16 8.53
C GLY A 68 8.73 -8.07 7.89
N TRP A 69 8.48 -7.07 7.04
CA TRP A 69 7.22 -6.97 6.31
C TRP A 69 7.21 -7.89 5.10
N ARG A 70 6.05 -8.45 4.78
CA ARG A 70 5.85 -9.33 3.61
C ARG A 70 4.67 -8.84 2.80
N LYS A 71 4.82 -8.80 1.48
CA LYS A 71 3.67 -8.58 0.58
C LYS A 71 2.86 -9.85 0.49
N ILE A 72 1.61 -9.74 0.91
CA ILE A 72 0.63 -10.81 0.82
C ILE A 72 -0.39 -10.42 -0.24
N ALA A 73 -0.48 -11.21 -1.32
CA ALA A 73 -1.58 -11.08 -2.26
C ALA A 73 -2.90 -11.50 -1.58
N ARG A 74 -3.98 -10.75 -1.82
CA ARG A 74 -5.35 -11.08 -1.43
C ARG A 74 -5.88 -12.19 -2.34
#